data_AF-A0A4Q5YYS3-F1
#
_entry.id   AF-A0A4Q5YYS3-F1
#
_cell.length_a   1.000
_cell.length_b   1.000
_cell.length_c   1.000
_cell.angle_alpha   90.00
_cell.angle_beta   90.00
_cell.angle_gamma   90.00
#
_symmetry.space_group_name_H-M   'P 1'
#
loop_
_entity.id
_entity.type
_entity.pdbx_description
1 polymer ?
#
loop_
_entity_poly.entity_id
_entity_poly.type
_entity_poly.pdbx_seq_one_letter_code
_entity_poly.pdbx_strand_id
1 'polypeptide(L)' 'MKFNPADDVLKIDIPAVTKAQIVEHFTMSFEPIINGAELIMAWEDREARLPIQF' A
#
# COMPACT_ATOMS: atom_id res chain seq x y z
N MET A 1 -18.06 -0.67 16.57
CA MET A 1 -18.21 0.01 15.26
C MET A 1 -18.54 -1.05 14.22
N LYS A 2 -19.56 -0.83 13.39
CA LYS A 2 -19.88 -1.72 12.27
C LYS A 2 -19.30 -1.07 11.01
N PHE A 3 -18.49 -1.81 10.26
CA PHE A 3 -17.96 -1.36 8.98
C PHE A 3 -19.11 -1.13 7.97
N ASN A 4 -19.06 -0.02 7.23
CA ASN A 4 -20.01 0.35 6.19
C ASN A 4 -19.24 0.75 4.92
N PRO A 5 -19.28 -0.06 3.84
CA PRO A 5 -18.57 0.22 2.60
C PRO A 5 -18.96 1.54 1.93
N ALA A 6 -20.15 2.08 2.23
CA ALA A 6 -20.60 3.35 1.68
C ALA A 6 -19.82 4.56 2.23
N ASP A 7 -19.06 4.36 3.31
CA ASP A 7 -18.25 5.41 3.94
C ASP A 7 -16.79 5.41 3.41
N ASP A 8 -16.44 4.50 2.49
CA ASP A 8 -15.10 4.42 1.91
C ASP A 8 -14.86 5.58 0.93
N VAL A 9 -13.79 6.36 1.14
CA VAL A 9 -13.40 7.48 0.25
C VAL A 9 -12.77 6.97 -1.05
N LEU A 10 -12.09 5.83 -1.00
CA LEU A 10 -11.40 5.23 -2.14
C LEU A 10 -11.26 3.72 -1.94
N LYS A 11 -11.58 2.96 -2.97
CA LYS A 11 -11.32 1.52 -3.06
C LYS A 11 -10.63 1.21 -4.37
N ILE A 12 -9.49 0.54 -4.29
CA ILE A 12 -8.66 0.17 -5.43
C ILE A 12 -8.08 -1.23 -5.22
N ASP A 13 -7.91 -1.96 -6.31
CA ASP A 13 -7.20 -3.23 -6.31
C ASP A 13 -5.77 -2.98 -6.79
N ILE A 14 -4.79 -3.36 -5.98
CA ILE A 14 -3.37 -3.27 -6.31
C ILE A 14 -2.71 -4.66 -6.21
N PRO A 15 -1.78 -4.99 -7.11
CA PRO A 15 -1.11 -6.28 -7.07
C PRO A 15 -0.10 -6.33 -5.91
N ALA A 16 -0.11 -7.45 -5.18
CA ALA A 16 0.96 -7.79 -4.24
C ALA A 16 1.99 -8.67 -4.94
N VAL A 17 3.26 -8.26 -4.89
CA VAL A 17 4.40 -8.99 -5.48
C VAL A 17 5.25 -9.62 -4.39
N THR A 18 5.91 -10.74 -4.73
CA THR A 18 6.90 -11.35 -3.83
C THR A 18 8.22 -10.60 -3.93
N LYS A 19 8.82 -10.27 -2.78
CA LYS A 19 10.14 -9.64 -2.63
C LYS A 19 11.07 -10.58 -1.86
N ALA A 20 12.37 -10.50 -2.16
CA ALA A 20 13.39 -11.29 -1.48
C ALA A 20 13.61 -10.86 -0.02
N GLN A 21 13.16 -9.66 0.35
CA GLN A 21 13.22 -9.13 1.70
C GLN A 21 12.02 -9.60 2.50
N ILE A 22 12.26 -10.21 3.66
CA ILE A 22 11.21 -10.59 4.61
C ILE A 22 11.02 -9.46 5.61
N VAL A 23 9.81 -8.92 5.68
CA VAL A 23 9.38 -7.95 6.70
C VAL A 23 8.52 -8.68 7.73
N GLU A 24 8.97 -8.75 8.97
CA GLU A 24 8.24 -9.51 10.02
C GLU A 24 6.91 -8.87 10.41
N HIS A 25 6.79 -7.54 10.29
CA HIS A 25 5.60 -6.79 10.64
C HIS A 25 5.01 -6.07 9.43
N PHE A 26 3.68 -6.01 9.35
CA PHE A 26 3.02 -5.18 8.36
C PHE A 26 3.49 -3.72 8.50
N THR A 27 4.08 -3.18 7.45
CA THR A 27 4.72 -1.87 7.42
C THR A 27 4.16 -1.04 6.28
N MET A 28 3.94 0.25 6.54
CA MET A 28 3.56 1.26 5.55
C MET A 28 4.62 2.36 5.50
N SER A 29 5.13 2.68 4.31
CA SER A 29 6.04 3.81 4.10
C SER A 29 5.64 4.61 2.86
N PHE A 30 5.98 5.89 2.84
CA PHE A 30 5.81 6.75 1.69
C PHE A 30 7.17 7.09 1.08
N GLU A 31 7.34 6.80 -0.21
CA GLU A 31 8.52 7.19 -0.98
C GLU A 31 8.15 8.31 -1.97
N PRO A 32 8.93 9.41 -2.07
CA PRO A 32 8.63 10.46 -3.02
C PRO A 32 8.86 9.99 -4.47
N ILE A 33 7.97 10.38 -5.38
CA ILE A 33 8.12 10.19 -6.83
C ILE A 33 7.96 11.55 -7.54
N ILE A 34 8.25 11.60 -8.85
CA ILE A 34 8.01 12.81 -9.64
C ILE A 34 6.51 13.14 -9.58
N ASN A 35 6.16 14.33 -9.08
CA ASN A 35 4.80 14.83 -8.90
C ASN A 35 3.90 13.93 -8.02
N GLY A 36 4.46 13.28 -6.99
CA GLY A 36 3.68 12.37 -6.18
C GLY A 36 4.41 11.71 -5.02
N ALA A 37 3.75 10.71 -4.45
CA ALA A 37 4.33 9.76 -3.51
C ALA A 37 3.86 8.34 -3.84
N GLU A 38 4.68 7.35 -3.51
CA GLU A 38 4.32 5.94 -3.57
C GLU A 38 4.13 5.42 -2.15
N LEU A 39 2.93 4.94 -1.83
CA LEU A 39 2.66 4.21 -0.60
C LEU A 39 3.08 2.76 -0.80
N ILE A 40 4.05 2.33 -0.02
CA ILE A 40 4.57 0.97 -0.01
C ILE A 40 4.02 0.27 1.22
N MET A 41 3.36 -0.87 1.00
CA MET A 41 2.85 -1.75 2.04
C MET A 41 3.58 -3.09 1.95
N ALA A 42 4.24 -3.50 3.02
CA ALA A 42 5.03 -4.73 3.04
C ALA A 42 4.69 -5.61 4.24
N TRP A 43 4.64 -6.92 4.04
CA TRP A 43 4.44 -7.95 5.07
C TRP A 43 5.01 -9.27 4.58
N GLU A 44 5.63 -10.05 5.47
CA GLU A 44 6.29 -11.31 5.12
C GLU A 44 7.21 -11.12 3.90
N ASP A 45 7.05 -11.92 2.85
CA ASP A 45 7.76 -11.80 1.58
C ASP A 45 6.97 -10.99 0.52
N ARG A 46 5.94 -10.24 0.92
CA ARG A 46 5.04 -9.52 0.02
C ARG A 46 5.19 -8.01 0.12
N GLU A 47 5.00 -7.35 -1.01
CA GLU A 47 4.95 -5.90 -1.11
C GLU A 47 3.84 -5.49 -2.10
N ALA A 48 3.07 -4.48 -1.75
CA ALA A 48 2.11 -3.82 -2.62
C ALA A 48 2.42 -2.32 -2.68
N ARG A 49 2.28 -1.73 -3.87
CA ARG A 49 2.60 -0.31 -4.10
C ARG A 49 1.39 0.43 -4.64
N LEU A 50 1.12 1.60 -4.07
CA LEU A 50 0.08 2.51 -4.50
C LEU A 50 0.68 3.88 -4.88
N PRO A 51 0.70 4.25 -6.16
CA PRO A 51 1.11 5.58 -6.58
C PRO A 51 0.00 6.61 -6.30
N ILE A 52 0.37 7.73 -5.69
CA ILE A 52 -0.47 8.91 -5.41
C ILE A 52 0.13 10.09 -6.18
N GLN A 53 -0.63 10.64 -7.13
CA GLN A 53 -0.23 11.77 -7.97
C GLN A 53 -0.92 13.06 -7.49
N PHE A 54 -0.21 14.19 -7.56
CA PHE A 54 -0.73 15.52 -7.20
C PHE A 54 -0.76 16.47 -8.41
#